data_AF-A0A2Z4GCT4-F1
#
_entry.id   AF-A0A2Z4GCT4-F1
#
_cell.length_a   1.000
_cell.length_b   1.000
_cell.length_c   1.000
_cell.angle_alpha   90.00
_cell.angle_beta   90.00
_cell.angle_gamma   90.00
#
_symmetry.space_group_name_H-M   'P 1'
#
loop_
_entity.id
_entity.type
_entity.pdbx_description
1 polymer ?
#
loop_
_entity_poly.entity_id
_entity_poly.type
_entity_poly.pdbx_seq_one_letter_code
_entity_poly.pdbx_strand_id
1 'polypeptide(L)'
;MKITALEIKQHEFEKSFRGYNIEEVDIFLNNLASEWERTSNESKMLRMQLEIAEKEAAKLREVEMSLIKTLQSAEATSNKITEHARIEADRKLEEAQLRSNTIVENAKTEAEIILANAKSESEGILSSTKNESENILSSAHTAVSESQQALINQESNLKSEIASLESYKLEVVNQLKAISSLTSQKIEGAGLALTPLVKQAEVEVEIPEVVEETIPEVETPQEVHEEKELQTEDVQGFASSANNLVLEKPTPQPVVEEVVQQEDDLTVIEGIGPKIAKVLNANNIISYRDLATKPSYQIKEILGYAGSSFAMHDPSTWADQAMLADSGKWDELEILKEELIGGKKEAATPPVPKPDFEATPTPEQATEEMLDRVNKVKAALKKAMVEKEGTSIVETAPKVKTINDMAADKASEEGSGSFFDSLG
;
A
#
# COMPACT_ATOMS: atom_id res chain seq x y z
N MET A 1 -21.07 -87.35 -11.10
CA MET A 1 -22.09 -88.38 -11.40
C MET A 1 -21.43 -89.75 -11.30
N LYS A 2 -22.19 -90.82 -11.01
CA LYS A 2 -21.66 -92.18 -10.78
C LYS A 2 -21.61 -93.06 -12.04
N ILE A 3 -22.18 -92.61 -13.16
CA ILE A 3 -22.18 -93.33 -14.45
C ILE A 3 -21.75 -92.36 -15.56
N THR A 4 -20.82 -92.80 -16.40
CA THR A 4 -20.25 -92.07 -17.53
C THR A 4 -20.90 -92.47 -18.86
N ALA A 5 -20.81 -91.61 -19.87
CA ALA A 5 -21.29 -91.95 -21.21
C ALA A 5 -20.61 -93.21 -21.78
N LEU A 6 -19.35 -93.43 -21.42
CA LEU A 6 -18.60 -94.63 -21.80
C LEU A 6 -19.14 -95.88 -21.11
N GLU A 7 -19.44 -95.79 -19.81
CA GLU A 7 -20.07 -96.89 -19.06
C GLU A 7 -21.46 -97.22 -19.61
N ILE A 8 -22.23 -96.24 -20.09
CA ILE A 8 -23.53 -96.49 -20.76
C ILE A 8 -23.33 -97.26 -22.08
N LYS A 9 -22.29 -96.92 -22.86
CA LYS A 9 -21.98 -97.60 -24.15
C LYS A 9 -21.43 -99.02 -23.96
N GLN A 10 -20.75 -99.28 -22.85
CA GLN A 10 -20.10 -100.55 -22.56
C GLN A 10 -20.91 -101.44 -21.60
N HIS A 11 -22.11 -101.01 -21.21
CA HIS A 11 -22.93 -101.76 -20.27
C HIS A 11 -23.54 -103.00 -20.93
N GLU A 12 -23.27 -104.17 -20.38
CA GLU A 12 -23.88 -105.44 -20.81
C GLU A 12 -25.04 -105.83 -19.87
N PHE A 13 -26.13 -106.31 -20.44
CA PHE A 13 -27.29 -106.79 -19.69
C PHE A 13 -27.38 -108.32 -19.70
N GLU A 14 -27.86 -108.90 -18.60
CA GLU A 14 -28.16 -110.33 -18.55
C GLU A 14 -29.30 -110.70 -19.52
N LYS A 15 -29.15 -111.80 -20.26
CA LYS A 15 -30.15 -112.27 -21.21
C LYS A 15 -31.24 -113.07 -20.48
N SER A 16 -32.50 -112.71 -20.68
CA SER A 16 -33.66 -113.41 -20.11
C SER A 16 -34.66 -113.82 -21.21
N PHE A 17 -35.40 -114.91 -20.99
CA PHE A 17 -36.41 -115.40 -21.93
C PHE A 17 -37.56 -114.38 -22.05
N ARG A 18 -37.76 -113.82 -23.25
CA ARG A 18 -38.67 -112.68 -23.58
C ARG A 18 -38.19 -111.28 -23.15
N GLY A 19 -36.88 -111.02 -23.19
CA GLY A 19 -36.31 -109.67 -23.01
C GLY A 19 -36.58 -108.70 -24.18
N TYR A 20 -36.14 -107.45 -24.01
CA TYR A 20 -36.17 -106.41 -25.04
C TYR A 20 -35.31 -106.78 -26.26
N ASN A 21 -35.61 -106.17 -27.42
CA ASN A 21 -34.80 -106.32 -28.63
C ASN A 21 -33.43 -105.67 -28.42
N ILE A 22 -32.36 -106.46 -28.55
CA ILE A 22 -30.99 -106.04 -28.29
C ILE A 22 -30.60 -104.86 -29.21
N GLU A 23 -30.94 -104.92 -30.50
CA GLU A 23 -30.57 -103.87 -31.47
C GLU A 23 -31.23 -102.52 -31.16
N GLU A 24 -32.49 -102.53 -30.77
CA GLU A 24 -33.23 -101.31 -30.39
C GLU A 24 -32.69 -100.71 -29.09
N VAL A 25 -32.35 -101.56 -28.12
CA VAL A 25 -31.72 -101.14 -26.86
C VAL A 25 -30.34 -100.55 -27.12
N ASP A 26 -29.52 -101.16 -27.97
CA ASP A 26 -28.19 -100.65 -28.32
C ASP A 26 -28.27 -99.28 -29.02
N ILE A 27 -29.21 -99.09 -29.96
CA ILE A 27 -29.44 -97.79 -30.62
C ILE A 27 -29.87 -96.74 -29.57
N PHE A 28 -30.78 -97.09 -28.68
CA PHE A 28 -31.24 -96.19 -27.62
C PHE A 28 -30.11 -95.79 -26.65
N LEU A 29 -29.29 -96.75 -26.20
CA LEU A 29 -28.16 -96.52 -25.30
C LEU A 29 -27.07 -95.67 -25.96
N ASN A 30 -26.84 -95.84 -27.26
CA ASN A 30 -25.90 -94.98 -28.00
C ASN A 30 -26.38 -93.52 -28.07
N ASN A 31 -27.66 -93.30 -28.37
CA ASN A 31 -28.24 -91.96 -28.38
C ASN A 31 -28.25 -91.34 -26.97
N LEU A 32 -28.62 -92.12 -25.95
CA LEU A 32 -28.59 -91.70 -24.55
C LEU A 32 -27.17 -91.32 -24.11
N ALA A 33 -26.17 -92.14 -24.45
CA ALA A 33 -24.77 -91.85 -24.13
C ALA A 33 -24.27 -90.57 -24.84
N SER A 34 -24.68 -90.33 -26.08
CA SER A 34 -24.35 -89.09 -26.81
C SER A 34 -24.97 -87.85 -26.16
N GLU A 35 -26.26 -87.88 -25.82
CA GLU A 35 -26.92 -86.78 -25.12
C GLU A 35 -26.40 -86.58 -23.70
N TRP A 36 -26.02 -87.67 -23.03
CA TRP A 36 -25.36 -87.63 -21.72
C TRP A 36 -23.99 -86.96 -21.80
N GLU A 37 -23.19 -87.28 -22.81
CA GLU A 37 -21.90 -86.64 -23.07
C GLU A 37 -22.07 -85.15 -23.40
N ARG A 38 -23.03 -84.80 -24.29
CA ARG A 38 -23.38 -83.41 -24.61
C ARG A 38 -23.77 -82.62 -23.36
N THR A 39 -24.71 -83.14 -22.57
CA THR A 39 -25.21 -82.49 -21.35
C THR A 39 -24.12 -82.39 -20.27
N SER A 40 -23.27 -83.41 -20.15
CA SER A 40 -22.14 -83.41 -19.21
C SER A 40 -21.10 -82.35 -19.59
N ASN A 41 -20.78 -82.23 -20.89
CA ASN A 41 -19.85 -81.21 -21.39
C ASN A 41 -20.42 -79.81 -21.25
N GLU A 42 -21.71 -79.61 -21.54
CA GLU A 42 -22.41 -78.35 -21.32
C GLU A 42 -22.43 -77.96 -19.84
N SER A 43 -22.71 -78.89 -18.93
CA SER A 43 -22.66 -78.64 -17.49
C SER A 43 -21.25 -78.25 -17.01
N LYS A 44 -20.20 -78.90 -17.53
CA LYS A 44 -18.81 -78.52 -17.23
C LYS A 44 -18.49 -77.11 -17.73
N MET A 45 -18.89 -76.78 -18.95
CA MET A 45 -18.67 -75.46 -19.54
C MET A 45 -19.40 -74.37 -18.76
N LEU A 46 -20.67 -74.58 -18.43
CA LEU A 46 -21.46 -73.63 -17.64
C LEU A 46 -20.88 -73.45 -16.23
N ARG A 47 -20.41 -74.52 -15.58
CA ARG A 47 -19.72 -74.41 -14.29
C ARG A 47 -18.45 -73.59 -14.37
N MET A 48 -17.66 -73.78 -15.43
CA MET A 48 -16.44 -72.99 -15.66
C MET A 48 -16.76 -71.51 -15.92
N GLN A 49 -17.78 -71.21 -16.73
CA GLN A 49 -18.24 -69.84 -16.96
C GLN A 49 -18.76 -69.18 -15.68
N LEU A 50 -19.52 -69.91 -14.87
CA LEU A 50 -19.99 -69.44 -13.58
C LEU A 50 -18.82 -69.08 -12.66
N GLU A 51 -17.82 -69.96 -12.56
CA GLU A 51 -16.63 -69.70 -11.74
C GLU A 51 -15.86 -68.44 -12.21
N ILE A 52 -15.74 -68.24 -13.53
CA ILE A 52 -15.09 -67.04 -14.10
C ILE A 52 -15.92 -65.78 -13.78
N ALA A 53 -17.24 -65.84 -13.97
CA ALA A 53 -18.13 -64.71 -13.70
C ALA A 53 -18.15 -64.36 -12.20
N GLU A 54 -18.15 -65.36 -11.32
CA GLU A 54 -18.07 -65.16 -9.87
C GLU A 54 -16.74 -64.51 -9.45
N LYS A 55 -15.61 -64.95 -10.04
CA LYS A 55 -14.31 -64.31 -9.81
C LYS A 55 -14.27 -62.87 -10.30
N GLU A 56 -14.85 -62.58 -11.47
CA GLU A 56 -14.92 -61.22 -12.01
C GLU A 56 -15.81 -60.32 -11.15
N ALA A 57 -16.97 -60.81 -10.70
CA ALA A 57 -17.84 -60.10 -9.78
C ALA A 57 -17.16 -59.82 -8.43
N ALA A 58 -16.38 -60.78 -7.90
CA ALA A 58 -15.59 -60.57 -6.68
C ALA A 58 -14.54 -59.47 -6.85
N LYS A 59 -13.81 -59.47 -7.98
CA LYS A 59 -12.82 -58.43 -8.31
C LYS A 59 -13.46 -57.05 -8.46
N LEU A 60 -14.63 -56.97 -9.11
CA LEU A 60 -15.35 -55.70 -9.25
C LEU A 60 -15.80 -55.14 -7.89
N ARG A 61 -16.27 -56.00 -6.98
CA ARG A 61 -16.60 -55.57 -5.61
C ARG A 61 -15.38 -55.07 -4.83
N GLU A 62 -14.22 -55.69 -5.01
CA GLU A 62 -12.98 -55.21 -4.38
C GLU A 62 -12.58 -53.82 -4.90
N VAL A 63 -12.70 -53.61 -6.22
CA VAL A 63 -12.47 -52.29 -6.84
C VAL A 63 -13.46 -51.25 -6.34
N GLU A 64 -14.75 -51.60 -6.26
CA GLU A 64 -15.80 -50.71 -5.73
C GLU A 64 -15.51 -50.30 -4.28
N MET A 65 -15.18 -51.26 -3.41
CA MET A 65 -14.82 -50.97 -2.01
C MET A 65 -13.60 -50.07 -1.89
N SER A 66 -12.59 -50.28 -2.75
CA SER A 66 -11.40 -49.42 -2.80
C SER A 66 -11.78 -47.99 -3.24
N LEU A 67 -12.59 -47.87 -4.30
CA LEU A 67 -13.06 -46.57 -4.81
C LEU A 67 -13.88 -45.81 -3.76
N ILE A 68 -14.81 -46.48 -3.08
CA ILE A 68 -15.61 -45.88 -2.00
C ILE A 68 -14.69 -45.36 -0.89
N LYS A 69 -13.69 -46.15 -0.47
CA LYS A 69 -12.75 -45.72 0.57
C LYS A 69 -11.91 -44.52 0.13
N THR A 70 -11.51 -44.47 -1.15
CA THR A 70 -10.81 -43.31 -1.70
C THR A 70 -11.70 -42.07 -1.72
N LEU A 71 -12.97 -42.21 -2.14
CA LEU A 71 -13.93 -41.10 -2.14
C LEU A 71 -14.20 -40.58 -0.73
N GLN A 72 -14.42 -41.46 0.24
CA GLN A 72 -14.60 -41.08 1.65
C GLN A 72 -13.36 -40.39 2.23
N SER A 73 -12.17 -40.88 1.91
CA SER A 73 -10.92 -40.22 2.32
C SER A 73 -10.76 -38.86 1.66
N ALA A 74 -11.16 -38.72 0.39
CA ALA A 74 -11.10 -37.46 -0.33
C ALA A 74 -12.07 -36.42 0.25
N GLU A 75 -13.30 -36.84 0.55
CA GLU A 75 -14.30 -36.01 1.21
C GLU A 75 -13.83 -35.57 2.61
N ALA A 76 -13.34 -36.49 3.43
CA ALA A 76 -12.84 -36.16 4.76
C ALA A 76 -11.66 -35.17 4.72
N THR A 77 -10.76 -35.31 3.74
CA THR A 77 -9.66 -34.37 3.56
C THR A 77 -10.15 -33.03 3.04
N SER A 78 -11.11 -32.99 2.11
CA SER A 78 -11.71 -31.74 1.62
C SER A 78 -12.36 -30.96 2.77
N ASN A 79 -13.11 -31.64 3.65
CA ASN A 79 -13.70 -31.02 4.83
C ASN A 79 -12.64 -30.48 5.80
N LYS A 80 -11.51 -31.18 5.97
CA LYS A 80 -10.40 -30.67 6.79
C LYS A 80 -9.73 -29.44 6.18
N ILE A 81 -9.52 -29.44 4.86
CA ILE A 81 -8.91 -28.31 4.15
C ILE A 81 -9.80 -27.08 4.26
N THR A 82 -11.11 -27.23 4.07
CA THR A 82 -12.06 -26.11 4.18
C THR A 82 -12.14 -25.56 5.60
N GLU A 83 -12.16 -26.43 6.62
CA GLU A 83 -12.13 -25.99 8.02
C GLU A 83 -10.83 -25.29 8.38
N HIS A 84 -9.68 -25.82 7.95
CA HIS A 84 -8.38 -25.20 8.18
C HIS A 84 -8.28 -23.82 7.49
N ALA A 85 -8.72 -23.73 6.23
CA ALA A 85 -8.75 -22.47 5.50
C ALA A 85 -9.66 -21.44 6.17
N ARG A 86 -10.79 -21.88 6.75
CA ARG A 86 -11.69 -21.01 7.50
C ARG A 86 -11.04 -20.48 8.78
N ILE A 87 -10.45 -21.35 9.59
CA ILE A 87 -9.76 -20.96 10.83
C ILE A 87 -8.62 -19.99 10.52
N GLU A 88 -7.83 -20.27 9.48
CA GLU A 88 -6.72 -19.40 9.09
C GLU A 88 -7.22 -18.05 8.56
N ALA A 89 -8.31 -18.02 7.80
CA ALA A 89 -8.94 -16.77 7.37
C ALA A 89 -9.45 -15.95 8.56
N ASP A 90 -10.13 -16.58 9.52
CA ASP A 90 -10.62 -15.92 10.73
C ASP A 90 -9.45 -15.35 11.56
N ARG A 91 -8.37 -16.12 11.71
CA ARG A 91 -7.14 -15.67 12.38
C ARG A 91 -6.51 -14.46 11.67
N LYS A 92 -6.45 -14.47 10.35
CA LYS A 92 -5.91 -13.35 9.55
C LYS A 92 -6.77 -12.09 9.69
N LEU A 93 -8.09 -12.24 9.74
CA LEU A 93 -9.01 -11.13 9.99
C LEU A 93 -8.80 -10.53 11.38
N GLU A 94 -8.66 -11.38 12.40
CA GLU A 94 -8.40 -10.94 13.77
C GLU A 94 -7.04 -10.21 13.87
N GLU A 95 -6.00 -10.77 13.26
CA GLU A 95 -4.67 -10.16 13.21
C GLU A 95 -4.68 -8.80 12.48
N ALA A 96 -5.38 -8.70 11.34
CA ALA A 96 -5.54 -7.46 10.59
C ALA A 96 -6.30 -6.41 11.41
N GLN A 97 -7.36 -6.80 12.11
CA GLN A 97 -8.12 -5.89 12.96
C GLN A 97 -7.27 -5.37 14.13
N LEU A 98 -6.49 -6.24 14.77
CA LEU A 98 -5.60 -5.85 15.86
C LEU A 98 -4.52 -4.89 15.37
N ARG A 99 -3.87 -5.17 14.24
CA ARG A 99 -2.90 -4.26 13.62
C ARG A 99 -3.53 -2.92 13.27
N SER A 100 -4.73 -2.91 12.70
CA SER A 100 -5.46 -1.68 12.37
C SER A 100 -5.74 -0.84 13.62
N ASN A 101 -6.23 -1.47 14.70
CA ASN A 101 -6.48 -0.79 15.96
C ASN A 101 -5.20 -0.19 16.55
N THR A 102 -4.08 -0.93 16.52
CA THR A 102 -2.78 -0.44 16.98
C THR A 102 -2.31 0.77 16.18
N ILE A 103 -2.47 0.75 14.85
CA ILE A 103 -2.10 1.89 13.99
C ILE A 103 -2.93 3.12 14.34
N VAL A 104 -4.25 2.97 14.51
CA VAL A 104 -5.14 4.08 14.88
C VAL A 104 -4.78 4.64 16.26
N GLU A 105 -4.49 3.78 17.23
CA GLU A 105 -4.10 4.22 18.57
C GLU A 105 -2.75 4.94 18.57
N ASN A 106 -1.77 4.43 17.81
CA ASN A 106 -0.47 5.09 17.65
C ASN A 106 -0.62 6.46 16.98
N ALA A 107 -1.42 6.55 15.91
CA ALA A 107 -1.67 7.82 15.22
C ALA A 107 -2.39 8.82 16.14
N LYS A 108 -3.32 8.35 16.98
CA LYS A 108 -4.03 9.18 17.95
C LYS A 108 -3.09 9.71 19.02
N THR A 109 -2.25 8.85 19.59
CA THR A 109 -1.27 9.26 20.62
C THR A 109 -0.26 10.25 20.06
N GLU A 110 0.23 10.05 18.84
CA GLU A 110 1.11 10.99 18.15
C GLU A 110 0.43 12.35 17.89
N ALA A 111 -0.83 12.33 17.44
CA ALA A 111 -1.62 13.55 17.27
C ALA A 111 -1.83 14.31 18.59
N GLU A 112 -2.10 13.59 19.69
CA GLU A 112 -2.23 14.19 21.03
C GLU A 112 -0.92 14.84 21.48
N ILE A 113 0.24 14.22 21.21
CA ILE A 113 1.56 14.79 21.51
C ILE A 113 1.80 16.07 20.70
N ILE A 114 1.50 16.06 19.41
CA ILE A 114 1.66 17.23 18.54
C ILE A 114 0.78 18.39 19.03
N LEU A 115 -0.49 18.11 19.38
CA LEU A 115 -1.40 19.12 19.90
C LEU A 115 -0.92 19.67 21.26
N ALA A 116 -0.42 18.82 22.14
CA ALA A 116 0.13 19.25 23.43
C ALA A 116 1.36 20.15 23.26
N ASN A 117 2.27 19.78 22.36
CA ASN A 117 3.48 20.56 22.07
C ASN A 117 3.12 21.92 21.45
N ALA A 118 2.26 21.93 20.43
CA ALA A 118 1.80 23.16 19.78
C ALA A 118 1.10 24.10 20.77
N LYS A 119 0.29 23.55 21.68
CA LYS A 119 -0.36 24.33 22.74
C LYS A 119 0.66 24.93 23.72
N SER A 120 1.61 24.13 24.19
CA SER A 120 2.67 24.59 25.11
C SER A 120 3.52 25.69 24.49
N GLU A 121 3.91 25.55 23.22
CA GLU A 121 4.66 26.56 22.48
C GLU A 121 3.85 27.85 22.30
N SER A 122 2.57 27.73 21.95
CA SER A 122 1.65 28.86 21.84
C SER A 122 1.49 29.62 23.16
N GLU A 123 1.32 28.91 24.27
CA GLU A 123 1.25 29.50 25.61
C GLU A 123 2.57 30.20 25.99
N GLY A 124 3.71 29.61 25.60
CA GLY A 124 5.03 30.20 25.78
C GLY A 124 5.20 31.52 25.03
N ILE A 125 4.80 31.57 23.75
CA ILE A 125 4.84 32.78 22.91
C ILE A 125 3.92 33.86 23.46
N LEU A 126 2.69 33.50 23.87
CA LEU A 126 1.75 34.45 24.46
C LEU A 126 2.31 35.06 25.75
N SER A 127 2.95 34.25 26.59
CA SER A 127 3.58 34.71 27.83
C SER A 127 4.76 35.64 27.55
N SER A 128 5.67 35.27 26.63
CA SER A 128 6.83 36.10 26.30
C SER A 128 6.42 37.42 25.66
N THR A 129 5.46 37.40 24.74
CA THR A 129 4.93 38.59 24.08
C THR A 129 4.22 39.50 25.07
N LYS A 130 3.46 38.93 26.02
CA LYS A 130 2.84 39.72 27.10
C LYS A 130 3.89 40.41 27.96
N ASN A 131 4.92 39.70 28.41
CA ASN A 131 5.99 40.29 29.21
C ASN A 131 6.76 41.38 28.45
N GLU A 132 7.03 41.16 27.16
CA GLU A 132 7.69 42.17 26.31
C GLU A 132 6.81 43.41 26.12
N SER A 133 5.51 43.23 25.87
CA SER A 133 4.56 44.34 25.81
C SER A 133 4.48 45.12 27.13
N GLU A 134 4.46 44.44 28.28
CA GLU A 134 4.45 45.08 29.59
C GLU A 134 5.75 45.88 29.83
N ASN A 135 6.90 45.34 29.44
CA ASN A 135 8.18 46.03 29.51
C ASN A 135 8.24 47.27 28.60
N ILE A 136 7.72 47.17 27.37
CA ILE A 136 7.62 48.31 26.44
C ILE A 136 6.73 49.39 27.02
N LEU A 137 5.55 49.04 27.56
CA LEU A 137 4.66 50.02 28.19
C LEU A 137 5.32 50.71 29.39
N SER A 138 6.02 49.95 30.23
CA SER A 138 6.73 50.49 31.40
C SER A 138 7.87 51.44 31.01
N SER A 139 8.69 51.05 30.03
CA SER A 139 9.77 51.90 29.50
C SER A 139 9.24 53.16 28.81
N ALA A 140 8.17 53.05 28.01
CA ALA A 140 7.51 54.18 27.38
C ALA A 140 6.95 55.16 28.44
N HIS A 141 6.32 54.64 29.48
CA HIS A 141 5.81 55.46 30.59
C HIS A 141 6.94 56.21 31.31
N THR A 142 8.06 55.52 31.57
CA THR A 142 9.25 56.13 32.19
C THR A 142 9.82 57.25 31.32
N ALA A 143 9.98 57.01 30.02
CA ALA A 143 10.50 58.02 29.09
C ALA A 143 9.60 59.26 28.99
N VAL A 144 8.28 59.07 28.98
CA VAL A 144 7.30 60.19 29.00
C VAL A 144 7.43 60.99 30.30
N SER A 145 7.55 60.32 31.45
CA SER A 145 7.73 60.98 32.75
C SER A 145 9.04 61.78 32.81
N GLU A 146 10.15 61.20 32.33
CA GLU A 146 11.44 61.89 32.25
C GLU A 146 11.39 63.11 31.32
N SER A 147 10.73 62.98 30.16
CA SER A 147 10.52 64.09 29.23
C SER A 147 9.69 65.21 29.86
N GLN A 148 8.60 64.87 30.57
CA GLN A 148 7.80 65.85 31.31
C GLN A 148 8.63 66.56 32.38
N GLN A 149 9.44 65.84 33.15
CA GLN A 149 10.31 66.45 34.16
C GLN A 149 11.35 67.39 33.54
N ALA A 150 11.92 67.02 32.38
CA ALA A 150 12.84 67.87 31.64
C ALA A 150 12.19 69.18 31.18
N LEU A 151 10.95 69.11 30.66
CA LEU A 151 10.17 70.29 30.29
C LEU A 151 9.88 71.19 31.51
N ILE A 152 9.49 70.62 32.65
CA ILE A 152 9.28 71.37 33.90
C ILE A 152 10.57 72.08 34.33
N ASN A 153 11.72 71.40 34.26
CA ASN A 153 13.01 71.99 34.60
C ASN A 153 13.38 73.14 33.64
N GLN A 154 13.12 72.97 32.34
CA GLN A 154 13.33 74.04 31.35
C GLN A 154 12.42 75.24 31.61
N GLU A 155 11.13 75.01 31.92
CA GLU A 155 10.18 76.07 32.29
C GLU A 155 10.66 76.84 33.52
N SER A 156 11.14 76.15 34.55
CA SER A 156 11.70 76.77 35.76
C SER A 156 12.93 77.63 35.45
N ASN A 157 13.84 77.13 34.60
CA ASN A 157 15.02 77.89 34.17
C ASN A 157 14.64 79.15 33.40
N LEU A 158 13.72 79.04 32.43
CA LEU A 158 13.22 80.19 31.66
C LEU A 158 12.53 81.21 32.55
N LYS A 159 11.73 80.78 33.54
CA LYS A 159 11.13 81.69 34.53
C LYS A 159 12.18 82.45 35.33
N SER A 160 13.26 81.78 35.76
CA SER A 160 14.37 82.42 36.47
C SER A 160 15.10 83.44 35.59
N GLU A 161 15.34 83.09 34.33
CA GLU A 161 15.98 83.98 33.35
C GLU A 161 15.12 85.23 33.08
N ILE A 162 13.81 85.05 32.88
CA ILE A 162 12.85 86.17 32.74
C ILE A 162 12.91 87.09 33.97
N ALA A 163 12.87 86.53 35.19
CA ALA A 163 12.95 87.32 36.42
C ALA A 163 14.28 88.11 36.54
N SER A 164 15.39 87.52 36.07
CA SER A 164 16.69 88.20 36.04
C SER A 164 16.71 89.35 35.01
N LEU A 165 16.11 89.15 33.83
CA LEU A 165 15.97 90.17 32.80
C LEU A 165 15.06 91.32 33.24
N GLU A 166 13.98 91.02 33.95
CA GLU A 166 13.10 92.03 34.55
C GLU A 166 13.84 92.89 35.59
N SER A 167 14.65 92.25 36.43
CA SER A 167 15.49 92.94 37.41
C SER A 167 16.54 93.83 36.73
N TYR A 168 17.20 93.32 35.70
CA TYR A 168 18.16 94.08 34.89
C TYR A 168 17.51 95.27 34.19
N LYS A 169 16.34 95.08 33.58
CA LYS A 169 15.53 96.15 32.99
C LYS A 169 15.23 97.24 34.01
N LEU A 170 14.78 96.86 35.21
CA LEU A 170 14.47 97.81 36.27
C LEU A 170 15.71 98.62 36.68
N GLU A 171 16.87 97.97 36.77
CA GLU A 171 18.13 98.64 37.06
C GLU A 171 18.53 99.63 35.97
N VAL A 172 18.46 99.25 34.69
CA VAL A 172 18.72 100.16 33.56
C VAL A 172 17.77 101.36 33.58
N VAL A 173 16.48 101.13 33.83
CA VAL A 173 15.49 102.23 33.96
C VAL A 173 15.85 103.17 35.10
N ASN A 174 16.28 102.64 36.25
CA ASN A 174 16.70 103.45 37.39
C ASN A 174 17.99 104.23 37.10
N GLN A 175 18.97 103.61 36.43
CA GLN A 175 20.19 104.30 35.98
C GLN A 175 19.87 105.42 34.99
N LEU A 176 18.99 105.19 34.01
CA LEU A 176 18.54 106.22 33.08
C LEU A 176 17.80 107.36 33.79
N LYS A 177 16.93 107.06 34.75
CA LYS A 177 16.29 108.08 35.60
C LYS A 177 17.33 108.90 36.36
N ALA A 178 18.32 108.26 36.98
CA ALA A 178 19.40 108.94 37.68
C ALA A 178 20.21 109.86 36.74
N ILE A 179 20.61 109.36 35.57
CA ILE A 179 21.29 110.15 34.54
C ILE A 179 20.41 111.33 34.10
N SER A 180 19.12 111.11 33.84
CA SER A 180 18.20 112.19 33.44
C SER A 180 18.08 113.28 34.52
N SER A 181 18.06 112.88 35.80
CA SER A 181 17.99 113.81 36.92
C SER A 181 19.29 114.62 37.08
N LEU A 182 20.45 113.97 36.93
CA LEU A 182 21.77 114.61 36.92
C LEU A 182 21.92 115.57 35.73
N THR A 183 21.48 115.16 34.55
CA THR A 183 21.49 116.00 33.34
C THR A 183 20.58 117.21 33.53
N SER A 184 19.38 117.02 34.07
CA SER A 184 18.44 118.13 34.37
C SER A 184 19.04 119.12 35.37
N GLN A 185 19.66 118.62 36.46
CA GLN A 185 20.32 119.44 37.46
C GLN A 185 21.52 120.23 36.89
N LYS A 186 22.28 119.64 35.96
CA LYS A 186 23.43 120.27 35.32
C LYS A 186 23.01 121.32 34.27
N ILE A 187 21.86 121.13 33.63
CA ILE A 187 21.23 122.10 32.72
C ILE A 187 20.74 123.33 33.51
N GLU A 188 20.10 123.15 34.67
CA GLU A 188 19.67 124.26 35.55
C GLU A 188 20.85 125.09 36.08
N GLY A 189 21.99 124.45 36.39
CA GLY A 189 23.21 125.14 36.85
C GLY A 189 23.98 125.91 35.76
N ALA A 190 23.69 125.68 34.47
CA ALA A 190 24.41 126.26 33.35
C ALA A 190 23.70 127.46 32.68
N GLY A 191 22.52 127.88 33.16
CA GLY A 191 21.80 129.04 32.63
C GLY A 191 21.33 128.88 31.16
N LEU A 192 21.28 127.66 30.64
CA LEU A 192 20.81 127.36 29.30
C LEU A 192 19.36 126.90 29.38
N ALA A 193 18.43 127.81 29.04
CA ALA A 193 17.02 127.48 28.86
C ALA A 193 16.87 126.53 27.68
N LEU A 194 16.72 125.24 27.95
CA LEU A 194 16.34 124.25 26.96
C LEU A 194 14.81 124.18 26.89
N THR A 195 14.27 124.69 25.79
CA THR A 195 12.88 124.49 25.39
C THR A 195 12.56 123.00 25.32
N PRO A 196 11.38 122.55 25.80
CA PRO A 196 11.00 121.16 25.71
C PRO A 196 10.70 120.81 24.24
N LEU A 197 11.57 120.03 23.61
CA LEU A 197 11.22 119.33 22.39
C LEU A 197 10.53 118.03 22.77
N VAL A 198 9.28 118.13 23.24
CA VAL A 198 8.37 116.99 23.21
C VAL A 198 7.96 116.81 21.76
N LYS A 199 8.71 115.98 21.03
CA LYS A 199 8.07 115.07 20.08
C LYS A 199 8.06 113.72 20.76
N GLN A 200 6.86 113.30 21.16
CA GLN A 200 6.57 111.90 21.44
C GLN A 200 7.07 111.11 20.22
N ALA A 201 8.23 110.47 20.35
CA ALA A 201 8.50 109.25 19.62
C ALA A 201 7.78 108.18 20.43
N GLU A 202 6.49 108.05 20.15
CA GLU A 202 5.70 106.89 20.50
C GLU A 202 6.38 105.73 19.75
N VAL A 203 7.30 105.04 20.44
CA VAL A 203 7.78 103.75 19.98
C VAL A 203 6.65 102.79 20.30
N GLU A 204 5.68 102.77 19.39
CA GLU A 204 4.79 101.65 19.19
C GLU A 204 5.71 100.45 18.89
N VAL A 205 6.03 99.70 19.93
CA VAL A 205 6.52 98.35 19.75
C VAL A 205 5.29 97.60 19.26
N GLU A 206 5.15 97.50 17.94
CA GLU A 206 4.43 96.38 17.33
C GLU A 206 5.09 95.12 17.89
N ILE A 207 4.47 94.59 18.94
CA ILE A 207 4.60 93.19 19.29
C ILE A 207 4.14 92.48 18.02
N PRO A 208 5.00 91.73 17.31
CA PRO A 208 4.50 90.86 16.28
C PRO A 208 3.44 89.99 16.96
N GLU A 209 2.20 90.11 16.49
CA GLU A 209 1.09 89.25 16.86
C GLU A 209 1.65 87.83 16.80
N VAL A 210 1.78 87.21 17.98
CA VAL A 210 2.06 85.78 18.06
C VAL A 210 0.91 85.17 17.30
N VAL A 211 1.21 84.73 16.07
CA VAL A 211 0.33 83.86 15.33
C VAL A 211 0.13 82.70 16.27
N GLU A 212 -1.04 82.69 16.91
CA GLU A 212 -1.59 81.53 17.56
C GLU A 212 -1.71 80.54 16.41
N GLU A 213 -0.63 79.78 16.16
CA GLU A 213 -0.72 78.52 15.46
C GLU A 213 -1.62 77.68 16.36
N THR A 214 -2.91 77.79 16.06
CA THR A 214 -3.94 76.87 16.47
C THR A 214 -3.36 75.50 16.19
N ILE A 215 -2.91 74.83 17.25
CA ILE A 215 -2.74 73.40 17.25
C ILE A 215 -4.07 72.89 16.70
N PRO A 216 -4.11 72.20 15.54
CA PRO A 216 -5.35 71.61 15.11
C PRO A 216 -5.80 70.71 16.26
N GLU A 217 -6.95 71.05 16.81
CA GLU A 217 -7.76 70.16 17.61
C GLU A 217 -7.78 68.84 16.85
N VAL A 218 -7.09 67.83 17.40
CA VAL A 218 -7.18 66.47 16.88
C VAL A 218 -8.59 66.04 17.27
N GLU A 219 -9.54 66.41 16.41
CA GLU A 219 -10.85 65.82 16.34
C GLU A 219 -10.62 64.31 16.27
N THR A 220 -11.05 63.64 17.32
CA THR A 220 -11.30 62.21 17.35
C THR A 220 -12.17 61.82 16.15
N PRO A 221 -11.71 60.95 15.23
CA PRO A 221 -12.60 60.27 14.32
C PRO A 221 -13.09 58.99 15.01
N GLN A 222 -14.34 59.10 15.43
CA GLN A 222 -15.35 58.07 15.65
C GLN A 222 -15.00 56.62 15.31
N GLU A 223 -15.33 55.77 16.29
CA GLU A 223 -15.75 54.39 16.11
C GLU A 223 -16.92 54.28 15.10
N VAL A 224 -16.96 53.18 14.32
CA VAL A 224 -18.14 52.44 13.81
C VAL A 224 -18.15 52.15 12.28
N HIS A 225 -18.02 50.85 11.95
CA HIS A 225 -18.69 50.01 10.89
C HIS A 225 -18.76 50.51 9.42
N GLU A 226 -18.75 49.74 8.32
CA GLU A 226 -18.92 48.32 7.96
C GLU A 226 -18.69 48.15 6.43
N GLU A 227 -18.35 46.92 5.98
CA GLU A 227 -18.58 46.28 4.64
C GLU A 227 -18.08 46.97 3.34
N LYS A 228 -17.59 46.31 2.25
CA LYS A 228 -17.61 44.93 1.74
C LYS A 228 -16.63 44.79 0.53
N GLU A 229 -16.17 43.56 0.31
CA GLU A 229 -15.80 42.86 -0.96
C GLU A 229 -15.05 43.59 -2.11
N LEU A 230 -13.90 43.00 -2.51
CA LEU A 230 -13.79 42.29 -3.79
C LEU A 230 -12.56 41.35 -3.80
N GLN A 231 -12.81 40.05 -3.97
CA GLN A 231 -11.81 39.05 -4.37
C GLN A 231 -11.96 38.79 -5.88
N THR A 232 -10.83 38.68 -6.59
CA THR A 232 -10.79 38.11 -7.94
C THR A 232 -9.62 37.12 -8.04
N GLU A 233 -10.01 35.86 -8.14
CA GLU A 233 -9.48 34.67 -8.84
C GLU A 233 -7.98 34.51 -9.19
N ASP A 234 -7.46 33.35 -8.78
CA ASP A 234 -6.62 32.33 -9.44
C ASP A 234 -5.41 32.71 -10.33
N VAL A 235 -4.28 32.03 -10.10
CA VAL A 235 -3.68 30.99 -10.99
C VAL A 235 -2.23 30.69 -10.57
N GLN A 236 -2.02 29.43 -10.15
CA GLN A 236 -1.00 28.45 -10.59
C GLN A 236 0.40 28.92 -11.04
N GLY A 237 1.43 28.27 -10.45
CA GLY A 237 2.68 27.95 -11.18
C GLY A 237 3.98 28.22 -10.42
N PHE A 238 4.46 27.23 -9.65
CA PHE A 238 5.88 27.16 -9.29
C PHE A 238 6.59 26.24 -10.28
N ALA A 239 7.34 26.85 -11.20
CA ALA A 239 8.37 26.18 -11.96
C ALA A 239 9.65 27.02 -11.94
N SER A 240 10.73 26.33 -11.57
CA SER A 240 12.03 26.36 -12.21
C SER A 240 13.14 27.30 -11.70
N SER A 241 14.29 26.65 -11.56
CA SER A 241 15.63 27.10 -11.93
C SER A 241 16.46 27.83 -10.88
N ALA A 242 17.33 27.06 -10.22
CA ALA A 242 18.63 27.56 -9.81
C ALA A 242 19.73 26.67 -10.42
N ASN A 243 20.42 27.21 -11.42
CA ASN A 243 21.77 26.78 -11.78
C ASN A 243 22.51 28.00 -12.33
N ASN A 244 23.50 28.52 -11.59
CA ASN A 244 24.83 28.69 -12.15
C ASN A 244 25.91 29.02 -11.10
N LEU A 245 27.05 28.37 -11.34
CA LEU A 245 28.32 28.37 -10.64
C LEU A 245 29.04 29.73 -10.65
N VAL A 246 29.83 29.97 -9.59
CA VAL A 246 31.09 30.72 -9.67
C VAL A 246 32.19 29.88 -9.01
N LEU A 247 33.33 29.80 -9.72
CA LEU A 247 34.54 29.02 -9.45
C LEU A 247 35.50 29.76 -8.52
N GLU A 248 36.09 29.07 -7.54
CA GLU A 248 37.43 29.39 -7.00
C GLU A 248 38.09 28.14 -6.35
N LYS A 249 39.43 28.06 -6.42
CA LYS A 249 40.32 26.95 -5.98
C LYS A 249 41.68 27.59 -5.56
N PRO A 250 42.57 26.95 -4.79
CA PRO A 250 42.46 26.47 -3.40
C PRO A 250 43.68 26.84 -2.50
N THR A 251 43.56 26.76 -1.17
CA THR A 251 44.67 26.60 -0.21
C THR A 251 44.17 25.86 1.06
N PRO A 252 45.04 25.19 1.86
CA PRO A 252 44.81 23.82 2.30
C PRO A 252 44.49 23.61 3.79
N GLN A 253 43.57 22.65 4.03
CA GLN A 253 43.37 21.72 5.17
C GLN A 253 43.22 22.27 6.61
N PRO A 254 42.29 21.67 7.39
CA PRO A 254 42.62 20.41 8.05
C PRO A 254 41.71 19.24 7.62
N VAL A 255 42.29 18.06 7.76
CA VAL A 255 41.78 16.73 7.41
C VAL A 255 40.36 16.48 7.92
N VAL A 256 39.39 16.47 7.01
CA VAL A 256 38.12 15.76 7.18
C VAL A 256 38.28 14.41 6.51
N GLU A 257 38.01 13.35 7.27
CA GLU A 257 37.98 11.98 6.79
C GLU A 257 37.09 11.90 5.54
N GLU A 258 37.70 11.44 4.45
CA GLU A 258 37.03 11.11 3.21
C GLU A 258 36.11 9.92 3.51
N VAL A 259 34.83 10.21 3.80
CA VAL A 259 33.78 9.19 3.82
C VAL A 259 33.71 8.69 2.39
N VAL A 260 34.32 7.53 2.15
CA VAL A 260 34.18 6.79 0.90
C VAL A 260 32.67 6.61 0.70
N GLN A 261 32.09 7.34 -0.25
CA GLN A 261 30.72 7.11 -0.69
C GLN A 261 30.72 5.72 -1.31
N GLN A 262 30.30 4.73 -0.52
CA GLN A 262 30.18 3.36 -0.95
C GLN A 262 29.00 3.32 -1.92
N GLU A 263 29.29 3.25 -3.21
CA GLU A 263 28.27 3.06 -4.25
C GLU A 263 27.61 1.70 -4.03
N ASP A 264 26.28 1.67 -3.98
CA ASP A 264 25.54 0.43 -3.88
C ASP A 264 25.50 -0.27 -5.25
N ASP A 265 25.49 -1.60 -5.24
CA ASP A 265 25.32 -2.38 -6.46
C ASP A 265 23.85 -2.43 -6.88
N LEU A 266 23.43 -1.43 -7.67
CA LEU A 266 22.06 -1.34 -8.20
C LEU A 266 21.67 -2.52 -9.13
N THR A 267 22.61 -3.39 -9.52
CA THR A 267 22.29 -4.57 -10.34
C THR A 267 21.55 -5.67 -9.59
N VAL A 268 21.45 -5.54 -8.26
CA VAL A 268 20.61 -6.41 -7.41
C VAL A 268 19.12 -6.21 -7.70
N ILE A 269 18.73 -5.06 -8.25
CA ILE A 269 17.35 -4.74 -8.62
C ILE A 269 17.00 -5.34 -9.98
N GLU A 270 15.90 -6.08 -10.05
CA GLU A 270 15.45 -6.72 -11.27
C GLU A 270 15.07 -5.68 -12.33
N GLY A 271 15.64 -5.82 -13.53
CA GLY A 271 15.49 -4.87 -14.62
C GLY A 271 16.60 -3.83 -14.72
N ILE A 272 17.46 -3.68 -13.70
CA ILE A 272 18.64 -2.83 -13.73
C ILE A 272 19.88 -3.67 -14.11
N GLY A 273 20.23 -3.65 -15.39
CA GLY A 273 21.49 -4.25 -15.86
C GLY A 273 22.70 -3.34 -15.65
N PRO A 274 23.94 -3.84 -15.85
CA PRO A 274 25.18 -3.07 -15.66
C PRO A 274 25.26 -1.77 -16.48
N LYS A 275 24.56 -1.70 -17.62
CA LYS A 275 24.49 -0.49 -18.45
C LYS A 275 23.52 0.54 -17.88
N ILE A 276 22.41 0.09 -17.31
CA ILE A 276 21.40 0.94 -16.68
C ILE A 276 21.96 1.49 -15.37
N ALA A 277 22.60 0.66 -14.55
CA ALA A 277 23.30 1.08 -13.34
C ALA A 277 24.31 2.22 -13.65
N LYS A 278 25.11 2.09 -14.72
CA LYS A 278 26.02 3.17 -15.15
C LYS A 278 25.31 4.47 -15.51
N VAL A 279 24.15 4.39 -16.16
CA VAL A 279 23.33 5.57 -16.50
C VAL A 279 22.78 6.22 -15.24
N LEU A 280 22.31 5.42 -14.27
CA LEU A 280 21.80 5.91 -12.99
C LEU A 280 22.90 6.56 -12.15
N ASN A 281 24.07 5.91 -12.01
CA ASN A 281 25.22 6.46 -11.29
C ASN A 281 25.69 7.78 -11.94
N ALA A 282 25.72 7.87 -13.28
CA ALA A 282 26.06 9.10 -13.99
C ALA A 282 25.06 10.25 -13.76
N ASN A 283 23.86 9.96 -13.27
CA ASN A 283 22.82 10.93 -12.91
C ASN A 283 22.68 11.10 -11.37
N ASN A 284 23.73 10.77 -10.61
CA ASN A 284 23.78 10.87 -9.14
C ASN A 284 22.76 9.99 -8.40
N ILE A 285 22.38 8.85 -8.99
CA ILE A 285 21.63 7.80 -8.30
C ILE A 285 22.62 6.67 -8.03
N ILE A 286 23.26 6.71 -6.86
CA ILE A 286 24.40 5.83 -6.51
C ILE A 286 24.10 4.89 -5.34
N SER A 287 22.98 5.08 -4.65
CA SER A 287 22.53 4.24 -3.53
C SER A 287 21.12 3.69 -3.74
N TYR A 288 20.76 2.63 -3.03
CA TYR A 288 19.38 2.12 -3.01
C TYR A 288 18.40 3.19 -2.52
N ARG A 289 18.81 3.99 -1.54
CA ARG A 289 18.03 5.11 -1.02
C ARG A 289 17.77 6.19 -2.07
N ASP A 290 18.77 6.55 -2.87
CA ASP A 290 18.61 7.53 -3.95
C ASP A 290 17.61 7.01 -4.99
N LEU A 291 17.71 5.71 -5.32
CA LEU A 291 16.80 5.08 -6.27
C LEU A 291 15.36 5.00 -5.75
N ALA A 292 15.18 4.71 -4.45
CA ALA A 292 13.87 4.60 -3.80
C ALA A 292 13.16 5.97 -3.64
N THR A 293 13.92 7.04 -3.44
CA THR A 293 13.36 8.40 -3.24
C THR A 293 13.07 9.13 -4.55
N LYS A 294 13.60 8.65 -5.68
CA LYS A 294 13.35 9.23 -7.01
C LYS A 294 12.02 8.74 -7.58
N PRO A 295 11.12 9.64 -8.01
CA PRO A 295 9.90 9.25 -8.69
C PRO A 295 10.17 8.47 -9.98
N SER A 296 9.37 7.43 -10.25
CA SER A 296 9.52 6.55 -11.43
C SER A 296 9.52 7.29 -12.76
N TYR A 297 8.79 8.40 -12.88
CA TYR A 297 8.79 9.22 -14.10
C TYR A 297 10.13 9.93 -14.35
N GLN A 298 10.84 10.35 -13.29
CA GLN A 298 12.17 10.98 -13.42
C GLN A 298 13.20 9.94 -13.86
N ILE A 299 13.12 8.73 -13.30
CA ILE A 299 13.97 7.61 -13.72
C ILE A 299 13.72 7.28 -15.19
N LYS A 300 12.46 7.23 -15.61
CA LYS A 300 12.08 7.00 -17.01
C LYS A 300 12.61 8.07 -17.96
N GLU A 301 12.59 9.33 -17.54
CA GLU A 301 13.14 10.45 -18.30
C GLU A 301 14.67 10.34 -18.45
N ILE A 302 15.39 10.00 -17.36
CA ILE A 302 16.84 9.75 -17.39
C ILE A 302 17.20 8.63 -18.38
N LEU A 303 16.45 7.50 -18.36
CA LEU A 303 16.65 6.41 -19.31
C LEU A 303 16.33 6.83 -20.75
N GLY A 304 15.32 7.68 -20.93
CA GLY A 304 14.96 8.26 -22.23
C GLY A 304 16.10 9.08 -22.85
N TYR A 305 16.73 9.96 -22.05
CA TYR A 305 17.87 10.76 -22.51
C TYR A 305 19.13 9.91 -22.77
N ALA A 306 19.32 8.81 -22.03
CA ALA A 306 20.45 7.91 -22.22
C ALA A 306 20.39 7.07 -23.51
N GLY A 307 19.20 6.88 -24.08
CA GLY A 307 19.01 6.26 -25.38
C GLY A 307 17.76 5.40 -25.51
N SER A 308 17.30 5.23 -26.75
CA SER A 308 16.07 4.48 -27.07
C SER A 308 16.06 3.02 -26.60
N SER A 309 17.23 2.40 -26.45
CA SER A 309 17.37 1.05 -25.91
C SER A 309 17.04 0.96 -24.42
N PHE A 310 17.29 2.02 -23.64
CA PHE A 310 17.03 2.05 -22.19
C PHE A 310 15.60 2.45 -21.89
N ALA A 311 14.99 3.28 -22.75
CA ALA A 311 13.61 3.74 -22.64
C ALA A 311 12.54 2.63 -22.70
N MET A 312 12.92 1.42 -23.16
CA MET A 312 12.03 0.25 -23.17
C MET A 312 11.84 -0.39 -21.79
N HIS A 313 12.74 -0.13 -20.84
CA HIS A 313 12.63 -0.66 -19.48
C HIS A 313 11.59 0.14 -18.67
N ASP A 314 10.91 -0.57 -17.78
CA ASP A 314 9.87 0.02 -16.92
C ASP A 314 10.43 0.20 -15.49
N PRO A 315 10.65 1.44 -15.02
CA PRO A 315 11.19 1.69 -13.69
C PRO A 315 10.13 1.64 -12.58
N SER A 316 8.88 1.28 -12.89
CA SER A 316 7.76 1.37 -11.94
C SER A 316 7.93 0.52 -10.68
N THR A 317 8.74 -0.54 -10.72
CA THR A 317 9.01 -1.43 -9.57
C THR A 317 10.37 -1.22 -8.92
N TRP A 318 11.22 -0.38 -9.51
CA TRP A 318 12.60 -0.20 -9.05
C TRP A 318 12.67 0.53 -7.71
N ALA A 319 11.77 1.49 -7.48
CA ALA A 319 11.71 2.21 -6.22
C ALA A 319 11.33 1.28 -5.04
N ASP A 320 10.33 0.41 -5.25
CA ASP A 320 9.89 -0.56 -4.23
C ASP A 320 10.99 -1.58 -3.92
N GLN A 321 11.62 -2.14 -4.96
CA GLN A 321 12.74 -3.07 -4.80
C GLN A 321 13.95 -2.41 -4.11
N ALA A 322 14.25 -1.15 -4.46
CA ALA A 322 15.35 -0.41 -3.85
C ALA A 322 15.09 -0.11 -2.38
N MET A 323 13.84 0.17 -1.99
CA MET A 323 13.47 0.36 -0.59
C MET A 323 13.66 -0.93 0.24
N LEU A 324 13.36 -2.10 -0.33
CA LEU A 324 13.61 -3.39 0.32
C LEU A 324 15.11 -3.68 0.46
N ALA A 325 15.89 -3.38 -0.59
CA ALA A 325 17.34 -3.51 -0.57
C ALA A 325 18.01 -2.59 0.46
N ASP A 326 17.60 -1.31 0.52
CA ASP A 326 18.07 -0.32 1.51
C ASP A 326 17.77 -0.75 2.94
N SER A 327 16.60 -1.36 3.16
CA SER A 327 16.18 -1.88 4.47
C SER A 327 16.83 -3.21 4.84
N GLY A 328 17.65 -3.80 3.97
CA GLY A 328 18.29 -5.11 4.19
C GLY A 328 17.32 -6.30 4.19
N LYS A 329 16.11 -6.13 3.64
CA LYS A 329 15.05 -7.15 3.57
C LYS A 329 15.22 -8.02 2.34
N TRP A 330 16.33 -8.75 2.27
CA TRP A 330 16.72 -9.53 1.10
C TRP A 330 15.73 -10.66 0.76
N ASP A 331 15.14 -11.30 1.78
CA ASP A 331 14.16 -12.37 1.59
C ASP A 331 12.86 -11.83 0.95
N GLU A 332 12.37 -10.67 1.42
CA GLU A 332 11.20 -10.00 0.84
C GLU A 332 11.47 -9.51 -0.59
N LEU A 333 12.71 -9.10 -0.86
CA LEU A 333 13.13 -8.68 -2.21
C LEU A 333 13.13 -9.87 -3.18
N GLU A 334 13.59 -11.05 -2.75
CA GLU A 334 13.61 -12.24 -3.61
C GLU A 334 12.19 -12.71 -3.92
N ILE A 335 11.29 -12.74 -2.92
CA ILE A 335 9.87 -13.02 -3.12
C ILE A 335 9.26 -12.02 -4.13
N LEU A 336 9.56 -10.72 -3.97
CA LEU A 336 9.07 -9.70 -4.89
C LEU A 336 9.59 -9.93 -6.33
N LYS A 337 10.82 -10.40 -6.52
CA LYS A 337 11.35 -10.75 -7.85
C LYS A 337 10.63 -11.96 -8.45
N GLU A 338 10.33 -12.97 -7.64
CA GLU A 338 9.57 -14.14 -8.09
C GLU A 338 8.13 -13.79 -8.51
N GLU A 339 7.52 -12.78 -7.88
CA GLU A 339 6.20 -12.26 -8.24
C GLU A 339 6.22 -11.38 -9.51
N LEU A 340 7.37 -10.82 -9.87
CA LEU A 340 7.50 -9.92 -11.02
C LEU A 340 7.80 -10.72 -12.29
N ILE A 341 6.85 -10.71 -13.23
CA ILE A 341 7.11 -11.28 -14.56
C ILE A 341 7.82 -10.21 -15.41
N GLY A 342 9.15 -10.26 -15.42
CA GLY A 342 9.99 -9.36 -16.22
C GLY A 342 9.96 -7.91 -15.77
N GLY A 343 9.96 -7.67 -14.46
CA GLY A 343 9.97 -6.34 -13.85
C GLY A 343 8.63 -5.57 -13.89
N LYS A 344 7.50 -6.24 -14.15
CA LYS A 344 6.16 -5.62 -14.10
C LYS A 344 5.27 -6.30 -13.07
N LYS A 345 4.62 -5.52 -12.21
CA LYS A 345 3.50 -6.00 -11.39
C LYS A 345 2.37 -6.38 -12.35
N GLU A 346 2.01 -7.67 -12.36
CA GLU A 346 0.94 -8.17 -13.21
C GLU A 346 -0.38 -7.42 -12.91
N ALA A 347 -1.08 -6.96 -13.96
CA ALA A 347 -2.36 -6.29 -13.79
C ALA A 347 -3.35 -7.29 -13.17
N ALA A 348 -3.84 -6.95 -11.97
CA ALA A 348 -4.74 -7.72 -11.12
C ALA A 348 -5.63 -8.75 -11.84
N THR A 349 -5.16 -10.00 -11.86
CA THR A 349 -6.02 -11.18 -11.80
C THR A 349 -5.89 -11.68 -10.36
N PRO A 350 -6.97 -11.95 -9.61
CA PRO A 350 -6.85 -12.25 -8.18
C PRO A 350 -5.97 -13.49 -7.97
N PRO A 351 -4.82 -13.37 -7.28
CA PRO A 351 -3.90 -14.49 -7.15
C PRO A 351 -4.43 -15.44 -6.08
N VAL A 352 -4.44 -16.73 -6.43
CA VAL A 352 -4.50 -17.84 -5.48
C VAL A 352 -3.26 -17.73 -4.60
N PRO A 353 -3.38 -17.66 -3.26
CA PRO A 353 -2.20 -17.59 -2.39
C PRO A 353 -1.54 -18.96 -2.36
N LYS A 354 -0.26 -19.03 -2.74
CA LYS A 354 0.63 -20.14 -2.35
C LYS A 354 1.36 -19.78 -1.05
N PRO A 355 1.46 -20.70 -0.08
CA PRO A 355 2.00 -20.42 1.24
C PRO A 355 3.48 -20.83 1.34
N ASP A 356 4.33 -19.97 1.92
CA ASP A 356 5.65 -20.38 2.40
C ASP A 356 5.70 -20.48 3.93
N PHE A 357 5.57 -21.74 4.37
CA PHE A 357 6.18 -22.46 5.49
C PHE A 357 6.62 -21.71 6.77
N GLU A 358 5.76 -21.81 7.80
CA GLU A 358 6.17 -22.48 9.05
C GLU A 358 5.58 -23.89 9.03
N ALA A 359 6.42 -24.90 9.31
CA ALA A 359 6.13 -26.32 9.15
C ALA A 359 4.93 -26.81 9.98
N THR A 360 3.73 -26.68 9.41
CA THR A 360 2.53 -27.44 9.73
C THR A 360 1.96 -27.95 8.40
N PRO A 361 1.48 -29.21 8.33
CA PRO A 361 1.22 -29.86 7.04
C PRO A 361 0.13 -29.11 6.28
N THR A 362 0.50 -28.45 5.19
CA THR A 362 -0.37 -27.63 4.36
C THR A 362 -1.31 -28.50 3.49
N PRO A 363 -2.49 -27.98 3.12
CA PRO A 363 -3.47 -28.62 2.24
C PRO A 363 -2.89 -29.22 0.95
N GLU A 364 -1.82 -28.63 0.41
CA GLU A 364 -1.12 -29.13 -0.79
C GLU A 364 -0.55 -30.53 -0.60
N GLN A 365 0.04 -30.85 0.57
CA GLN A 365 0.57 -32.18 0.86
C GLN A 365 -0.53 -33.24 0.94
N ALA A 366 -1.69 -32.86 1.47
CA ALA A 366 -2.85 -33.74 1.52
C ALA A 366 -3.46 -33.96 0.12
N THR A 367 -3.45 -32.94 -0.75
CA THR A 367 -3.86 -33.08 -2.16
C THR A 367 -2.87 -33.89 -2.99
N GLU A 368 -1.57 -33.77 -2.72
CA GLU A 368 -0.52 -34.53 -3.40
C GLU A 368 -0.54 -36.01 -2.97
N GLU A 369 -0.75 -36.29 -1.68
CA GLU A 369 -0.93 -37.66 -1.19
C GLU A 369 -2.22 -38.31 -1.74
N MET A 370 -3.30 -37.54 -1.89
CA MET A 370 -4.51 -38.02 -2.55
C MET A 370 -4.31 -38.25 -4.04
N LEU A 371 -3.61 -37.36 -4.75
CA LEU A 371 -3.24 -37.56 -6.16
C LEU A 371 -2.37 -38.79 -6.34
N ASP A 372 -1.40 -39.02 -5.46
CA ASP A 372 -0.51 -40.18 -5.53
C ASP A 372 -1.28 -41.48 -5.22
N ARG A 373 -2.18 -41.48 -4.23
CA ARG A 373 -3.09 -42.60 -3.96
C ARG A 373 -4.01 -42.89 -5.16
N VAL A 374 -4.58 -41.86 -5.76
CA VAL A 374 -5.44 -41.99 -6.96
C VAL A 374 -4.63 -42.52 -8.15
N ASN A 375 -3.41 -42.02 -8.37
CA ASN A 375 -2.52 -42.48 -9.43
C ASN A 375 -2.04 -43.91 -9.20
N LYS A 376 -1.80 -44.31 -7.95
CA LYS A 376 -1.44 -45.68 -7.56
C LYS A 376 -2.61 -46.65 -7.74
N VAL A 377 -3.84 -46.23 -7.42
CA VAL A 377 -5.06 -47.00 -7.72
C VAL A 377 -5.27 -47.11 -9.23
N LYS A 378 -5.08 -46.03 -9.99
CA LYS A 378 -5.15 -46.02 -11.45
C LYS A 378 -4.09 -46.94 -12.09
N ALA A 379 -2.87 -46.96 -11.55
CA ALA A 379 -1.81 -47.85 -11.98
C ALA A 379 -2.08 -49.31 -11.62
N ALA A 380 -2.63 -49.59 -10.44
CA ALA A 380 -3.06 -50.92 -10.03
C ALA A 380 -4.20 -51.45 -10.91
N LEU A 381 -5.20 -50.61 -11.23
CA LEU A 381 -6.25 -50.93 -12.19
C LEU A 381 -5.68 -51.21 -13.58
N LYS A 382 -4.79 -50.34 -14.08
CA LYS A 382 -4.17 -50.52 -15.40
C LYS A 382 -3.36 -51.80 -15.46
N LYS A 383 -2.58 -52.12 -14.42
CA LYS A 383 -1.83 -53.39 -14.33
C LYS A 383 -2.77 -54.60 -14.29
N ALA A 384 -3.84 -54.53 -13.50
CA ALA A 384 -4.84 -55.59 -13.38
C ALA A 384 -5.72 -55.77 -14.64
N MET A 385 -5.72 -54.79 -15.57
CA MET A 385 -6.36 -54.86 -16.89
C MET A 385 -5.39 -55.32 -17.98
N VAL A 386 -4.11 -54.91 -17.94
CA VAL A 386 -3.07 -55.32 -18.91
C VAL A 386 -2.66 -56.78 -18.73
N GLU A 387 -2.68 -57.31 -17.50
CA GLU A 387 -2.48 -58.76 -17.26
C GLU A 387 -3.59 -59.64 -17.88
N LYS A 388 -4.70 -59.05 -18.38
CA LYS A 388 -5.77 -59.75 -19.11
C LYS A 388 -5.46 -59.91 -20.62
N GLU A 389 -4.47 -59.21 -21.17
CA GLU A 389 -4.11 -59.30 -22.61
C GLU A 389 -2.97 -60.30 -22.90
N GLY A 390 -2.31 -60.84 -21.88
CA GLY A 390 -1.14 -61.73 -22.00
C GLY A 390 -1.43 -63.22 -22.17
N THR A 391 -2.69 -63.66 -22.27
CA THR A 391 -3.02 -65.08 -22.45
C THR A 391 -4.00 -65.25 -23.61
N SER A 392 -3.44 -65.26 -24.82
CA SER A 392 -4.13 -65.73 -26.03
C SER A 392 -4.53 -67.20 -25.83
N ILE A 393 -5.81 -67.44 -25.56
CA ILE A 393 -6.44 -68.73 -25.81
C ILE A 393 -7.12 -68.65 -27.16
N VAL A 394 -6.70 -69.57 -28.02
CA VAL A 394 -7.04 -69.77 -29.42
C VAL A 394 -8.54 -69.62 -29.71
N GLU A 395 -8.86 -68.83 -30.74
CA GLU A 395 -10.16 -68.75 -31.40
C GLU A 395 -10.69 -70.14 -31.76
N THR A 396 -11.84 -70.52 -31.21
CA THR A 396 -12.92 -71.29 -31.88
C THR A 396 -14.10 -71.44 -30.91
N ALA A 397 -14.85 -70.36 -30.70
CA ALA A 397 -16.21 -70.42 -30.17
C ALA A 397 -17.05 -69.28 -30.76
N PRO A 398 -18.32 -69.49 -31.11
CA PRO A 398 -19.14 -68.48 -31.77
C PRO A 398 -19.35 -67.28 -30.83
N LYS A 399 -19.14 -66.07 -31.36
CA LYS A 399 -19.37 -64.80 -30.64
C LYS A 399 -20.83 -64.70 -30.22
N VAL A 400 -21.10 -64.83 -28.92
CA VAL A 400 -22.40 -64.46 -28.35
C VAL A 400 -22.40 -62.95 -28.17
N LYS A 401 -23.41 -62.27 -28.74
CA LYS A 401 -23.59 -60.81 -28.65
C LYS A 401 -23.51 -60.36 -27.18
N THR A 402 -22.65 -59.40 -26.90
CA THR A 402 -22.52 -58.75 -25.59
C THR A 402 -23.72 -57.84 -25.34
N ILE A 403 -24.01 -57.51 -24.08
CA ILE A 403 -25.13 -56.61 -23.72
C ILE A 403 -24.99 -55.22 -24.39
N ASN A 404 -23.75 -54.77 -24.62
CA ASN A 404 -23.48 -53.56 -25.41
C ASN A 404 -23.86 -53.70 -26.91
N ASP A 405 -23.76 -54.88 -27.50
CA ASP A 405 -24.16 -55.13 -28.90
C ASP A 405 -25.69 -55.14 -29.04
N MET A 406 -26.42 -55.57 -27.99
CA MET A 406 -27.88 -55.53 -27.95
C MET A 406 -28.42 -54.12 -27.64
N ALA A 407 -27.67 -53.29 -26.91
CA ALA A 407 -28.01 -51.89 -26.66
C ALA A 407 -27.83 -51.03 -27.91
N ALA A 408 -26.84 -51.33 -28.75
CA ALA A 408 -26.64 -50.65 -30.03
C ALA A 408 -27.74 -50.97 -31.05
N ASP A 409 -28.23 -52.22 -31.12
CA ASP A 409 -29.34 -52.61 -32.00
C ASP A 409 -30.69 -51.96 -31.59
N LYS A 410 -30.89 -51.62 -30.31
CA LYS A 410 -32.09 -50.90 -29.85
C LYS A 410 -32.05 -49.40 -30.13
N ALA A 411 -30.86 -48.80 -30.19
CA ALA A 411 -30.70 -47.38 -30.49
C ALA A 411 -30.89 -47.06 -31.99
N SER A 412 -30.82 -48.06 -32.87
CA SER A 412 -31.01 -47.91 -34.32
C SER A 412 -32.43 -48.21 -34.81
N GLU A 413 -33.31 -48.82 -34.00
CA GLU A 413 -34.72 -49.08 -34.36
C GLU A 413 -35.73 -48.02 -33.85
N GLU A 414 -35.36 -47.19 -32.86
CA GLU A 414 -36.19 -46.05 -32.44
C GLU A 414 -35.81 -44.78 -33.23
N GLY A 415 -36.28 -44.75 -34.48
CA GLY A 415 -36.23 -43.57 -35.30
C GLY A 415 -36.98 -42.37 -34.69
N SER A 416 -36.29 -41.24 -34.61
CA SER A 416 -36.80 -39.92 -35.01
C SER A 416 -38.26 -39.62 -34.63
N GLY A 417 -38.51 -39.37 -33.34
CA GLY A 417 -39.76 -38.78 -32.86
C GLY A 417 -39.48 -37.66 -31.88
N SER A 418 -39.48 -36.41 -32.37
CA SER A 418 -39.37 -35.21 -31.56
C SER A 418 -40.51 -35.15 -30.52
N PHE A 419 -40.19 -35.36 -29.25
CA PHE A 419 -41.14 -35.25 -28.12
C PHE A 419 -41.26 -33.81 -27.59
N PHE A 420 -40.47 -32.86 -28.12
CA PHE A 420 -40.38 -31.47 -27.62
C PHE A 420 -41.03 -30.44 -28.56
N ASP A 421 -41.92 -30.84 -29.46
CA ASP A 421 -42.66 -29.93 -30.37
C ASP A 421 -44.16 -29.78 -30.01
N SER A 422 -44.57 -30.23 -28.83
CA SER A 422 -45.92 -30.00 -28.32
C SER A 422 -45.86 -29.56 -26.87
N LEU A 423 -45.46 -28.30 -26.67
CA LEU A 423 -45.82 -27.41 -25.55
C LEU A 423 -45.13 -26.06 -25.81
N GLY A 424 -45.77 -25.25 -26.66
CA GLY A 424 -45.42 -23.87 -26.98
C GLY A 424 -46.66 -23.14 -27.46
#